data_AF-A0A7K4AWQ0-F1
#
_entry.id   AF-A0A7K4AWQ0-F1
#
_cell.length_a   1.000
_cell.length_b   1.000
_cell.length_c   1.000
_cell.angle_alpha   90.00
_cell.angle_beta   90.00
_cell.angle_gamma   90.00
#
_symmetry.space_group_name_H-M   'P 1'
#
loop_
_entity.id
_entity.type
_entity.pdbx_description
1 polymer ?
#
loop_
_entity_poly.entity_id
_entity_poly.type
_entity_poly.pdbx_seq_one_letter_code
_entity_poly.pdbx_strand_id
1 'polypeptide(L)' 'MNSMITNNLSFSDWAKMVNAQHPDILAYMRKSTDPLDRVIAKRIMQTAGAINP' A
#
# COMPACT_ATOMS: atom_id res chain seq x y z
N MET A 1 -26.64 6.76 -5.75
CA MET A 1 -25.31 6.14 -5.92
C MET A 1 -24.71 5.97 -4.54
N ASN A 2 -24.68 4.75 -4.02
CA ASN A 2 -23.84 4.40 -2.87
C ASN A 2 -23.22 3.06 -3.23
N SER A 3 -22.10 3.08 -3.97
CA SER A 3 -21.23 1.91 -3.99
C SER A 3 -20.64 1.78 -2.60
N MET A 4 -21.31 1.04 -1.72
CA MET A 4 -20.61 0.39 -0.61
C MET A 4 -19.66 -0.60 -1.25
N ILE A 5 -18.45 -0.13 -1.57
CA ILE A 5 -17.36 -1.00 -1.98
C ILE A 5 -16.97 -1.77 -0.71
N THR A 6 -17.67 -2.86 -0.44
CA THR A 6 -17.18 -3.92 0.43
C THR A 6 -16.09 -4.64 -0.36
N ASN A 7 -14.93 -4.00 -0.48
CA ASN A 7 -13.75 -4.68 -1.00
C ASN A 7 -13.38 -5.76 0.03
N ASN A 8 -13.96 -6.95 -0.13
CA ASN A 8 -13.56 -8.20 0.53
C ASN A 8 -12.16 -8.66 0.04
N LEU A 9 -11.31 -7.72 -0.34
CA LEU A 9 -9.93 -7.97 -0.69
C LEU A 9 -9.18 -8.23 0.61
N SER A 10 -8.47 -9.35 0.65
CA SER A 10 -7.49 -9.57 1.70
C SER A 10 -6.51 -8.40 1.70
N PHE A 11 -5.93 -8.09 2.86
CA PHE A 11 -4.90 -7.05 2.94
C PHE A 11 -3.75 -7.31 1.94
N SER A 12 -3.43 -8.58 1.65
CA SER A 12 -2.41 -8.92 0.66
C SER A 12 -2.80 -8.54 -0.76
N ASP A 13 -4.03 -8.87 -1.16
CA ASP A 13 -4.50 -8.55 -2.51
C ASP A 13 -4.69 -7.05 -2.70
N TRP A 14 -5.20 -6.37 -1.67
CA TRP A 14 -5.25 -4.91 -1.65
C TRP A 14 -3.85 -4.29 -1.74
N ALA A 15 -2.88 -4.80 -0.98
CA ALA A 15 -1.51 -4.27 -1.01
C ALA A 15 -0.83 -4.47 -2.36
N LYS A 16 -1.02 -5.62 -3.02
CA LYS A 16 -0.53 -5.86 -4.39
C LYS A 16 -1.17 -4.89 -5.38
N MET A 17 -2.48 -4.69 -5.27
CA MET A 17 -3.25 -3.77 -6.12
C MET A 17 -2.75 -2.32 -5.95
N VAL A 18 -2.62 -1.84 -4.71
CA VAL A 18 -2.12 -0.48 -4.42
C VAL A 18 -0.68 -0.31 -4.90
N ASN A 19 0.18 -1.31 -4.69
CA ASN A 19 1.57 -1.26 -5.16
C ASN A 19 1.68 -1.22 -6.69
N ALA A 20 0.75 -1.84 -7.41
CA ALA A 20 0.69 -1.79 -8.87
C ALA A 20 0.09 -0.47 -9.41
N GLN A 21 -0.95 0.06 -8.76
CA GLN A 21 -1.68 1.24 -9.24
C GLN A 21 -1.07 2.57 -8.80
N HIS A 22 -0.45 2.61 -7.62
CA HIS A 22 0.07 3.84 -7.00
C HIS A 22 1.51 3.70 -6.48
N PRO A 23 2.47 3.22 -7.31
CA PRO A 23 3.85 3.05 -6.86
C PRO A 23 4.54 4.37 -6.50
N ASP A 24 4.14 5.47 -7.13
CA ASP A 24 4.62 6.84 -6.90
C ASP A 24 4.23 7.36 -5.51
N ILE A 25 2.98 7.12 -5.09
CA ILE A 25 2.49 7.49 -3.75
C ILE A 25 3.28 6.73 -2.68
N LEU A 26 3.50 5.43 -2.86
CA LEU A 26 4.29 4.63 -1.92
C LEU A 26 5.75 5.08 -1.86
N ALA A 27 6.33 5.45 -3.00
CA ALA A 27 7.69 6.01 -3.05
C ALA A 27 7.78 7.37 -2.34
N TYR A 28 6.76 8.21 -2.47
CA TYR A 28 6.64 9.46 -1.74
C TYR A 28 6.51 9.22 -0.23
N MET A 29 5.59 8.36 0.20
CA MET A 29 5.38 8.02 1.61
C MET A 29 6.63 7.44 2.27
N ARG A 30 7.43 6.64 1.54
CA ARG A 30 8.73 6.15 2.03
C ARG A 30 9.74 7.25 2.35
N LYS A 31 9.61 8.42 1.71
CA LYS A 31 10.44 9.61 1.93
C LYS A 31 9.76 10.65 2.83
N SER A 32 8.53 10.38 3.29
CA SER A 32 7.78 11.27 4.19
C SER A 32 8.55 11.50 5.48
N THR A 33 8.41 12.71 6.04
CA THR A 33 8.95 13.05 7.36
C THR A 33 8.19 12.36 8.48
N ASP A 34 6.93 11.96 8.24
CA ASP A 34 6.12 11.20 9.17
C ASP A 34 6.58 9.72 9.24
N PRO A 35 6.99 9.21 10.42
CA PRO A 35 7.31 7.80 10.60
C PRO A 35 6.18 6.84 10.24
N LEU A 36 4.92 7.22 10.48
CA LEU A 36 3.77 6.37 10.22
C LEU A 36 3.59 6.12 8.71
N ASP A 37 3.70 7.17 7.89
CA ASP A 37 3.69 7.06 6.43
C ASP A 37 4.75 6.08 5.92
N ARG A 38 5.98 6.20 6.44
CA ARG A 38 7.08 5.31 6.05
C ARG A 38 6.79 3.86 6.40
N VAL A 39 6.25 3.60 7.59
CA VAL A 39 5.91 2.24 8.05
C VAL A 39 4.75 1.67 7.23
N ILE A 40 3.72 2.45 6.95
CA ILE A 40 2.58 2.03 6.11
C ILE A 40 3.07 1.66 4.72
N ALA A 41 3.82 2.55 4.07
CA ALA A 41 4.32 2.29 2.72
C ALA A 41 5.24 1.06 2.68
N LYS A 42 6.14 0.92 3.66
CA LYS A 42 6.97 -0.27 3.81
C LYS A 42 6.12 -1.54 3.94
N ARG A 43 5.09 -1.53 4.78
CA ARG A 43 4.24 -2.70 5.01
C ARG A 43 3.47 -3.10 3.75
N ILE A 44 2.94 -2.13 3.02
CA ILE A 44 2.24 -2.36 1.75
C ILE A 44 3.19 -3.00 0.74
N MET A 45 4.34 -2.39 0.49
CA MET A 45 5.31 -2.88 -0.49
C MET A 45 5.89 -4.26 -0.11
N GLN A 46 6.12 -4.53 1.19
CA GLN A 46 6.54 -5.86 1.66
C GLN A 46 5.46 -6.92 1.41
N THR A 47 4.21 -6.60 1.74
CA THR A 47 3.08 -7.52 1.56
C THR A 47 2.80 -7.79 0.07
N ALA A 48 3.11 -6.82 -0.79
CA ALA A 48 3.06 -6.98 -2.24
C ALA A 48 4.22 -7.82 -2.83
N GLY A 49 5.23 -8.18 -2.02
CA GLY A 49 6.44 -8.87 -2.49
C GLY A 49 7.45 -7.96 -3.21
N ALA A 50 7.29 -6.64 -3.11
CA ALA A 50 8.14 -5.66 -3.79
C ALA A 50 9.43 -5.31 -3.02
N ILE A 51 9.53 -5.72 -1.75
CA ILE A 51 10.74 -5.58 -0.94
C ILE A 51 10.92 -6.85 -0.09
N ASN A 52 12.07 -7.51 -0.26
CA ASN A 52 12.53 -8.57 0.64
C ASN A 52 12.92 -7.97 2.01
N PRO A 53 12.84 -8.76 3.09
CA PRO A 53 13.15 -8.32 4.45
C PRO A 53 14.54 -7.71 4.60
#